data_AF-A0A661XMG2-F1
#
_entry.id   AF-A0A661XMG2-F1
#
_cell.length_a   1.000
_cell.length_b   1.000
_cell.length_c   1.000
_cell.angle_alpha   90.00
_cell.angle_beta   90.00
_cell.angle_gamma   90.00
#
_symmetry.space_group_name_H-M   'P 1'
#
loop_
_entity.id
_entity.type
_entity.pdbx_description
1 polymer ?
#
loop_
_entity_poly.entity_id
_entity_poly.type
_entity_poly.pdbx_seq_one_letter_code
_entity_poly.pdbx_strand_id
1 'polypeptide(L)'
;MEQNGGRRLVVCYMSIGEAEDYRYYWQETWRTEKPEWLEPGNPAWEGNFKVKYWASEWQSIIFGNDNSYVKRIMDAGFDGAYLDIVDGFEYFEEN
;
A
#
# COMPACT_ATOMS: atom_id res chain seq x y z
N MET A 1 11.65 31.82 -20.02
CA MET A 1 11.07 30.53 -19.63
C MET A 1 11.61 29.51 -20.63
N GLU A 2 12.46 28.58 -20.20
CA GLU A 2 13.11 27.63 -21.11
C GLU A 2 12.08 26.67 -21.72
N GLN A 3 12.17 26.47 -23.03
CA GLN A 3 11.26 25.65 -23.85
C GLN A 3 11.71 24.18 -23.97
N ASN A 4 12.51 23.67 -23.02
CA ASN A 4 12.98 22.28 -23.02
C ASN A 4 12.12 21.36 -22.12
N GLY A 5 10.82 21.66 -21.99
CA GLY A 5 9.90 21.00 -21.06
C GLY A 5 9.41 19.64 -21.55
N GLY A 6 10.24 18.60 -21.45
CA GLY A 6 9.78 17.22 -21.63
C GLY A 6 8.64 16.87 -20.67
N ARG A 7 7.77 15.92 -21.06
CA ARG A 7 6.67 15.43 -20.20
C ARG A 7 7.22 15.03 -18.83
N ARG A 8 6.70 15.63 -17.76
CA ARG A 8 7.00 15.22 -16.39
C ARG A 8 6.08 14.06 -16.02
N LEU A 9 6.68 12.96 -15.56
CA LEU A 9 5.93 11.82 -15.05
C LEU A 9 5.48 12.11 -13.62
N VAL A 10 4.22 11.80 -13.31
CA VAL A 10 3.67 11.89 -11.96
C VAL A 10 3.42 10.48 -11.44
N VAL A 11 4.14 10.09 -10.39
CA VAL A 11 4.02 8.76 -9.77
C VAL A 11 3.34 8.86 -8.41
N CYS A 12 2.48 7.90 -8.10
CA CYS A 12 1.79 7.81 -6.83
C CYS A 12 2.56 6.90 -5.87
N TYR A 13 2.79 7.33 -4.63
CA TYR A 13 3.31 6.45 -3.58
C TYR A 13 2.26 5.40 -3.18
N MET A 14 2.68 4.14 -3.04
CA MET A 14 1.83 3.05 -2.58
C MET A 14 2.67 2.03 -1.78
N SER A 15 2.38 1.87 -0.49
CA SER A 15 2.94 0.79 0.33
C SER A 15 2.28 -0.54 -0.06
N ILE A 16 3.10 -1.58 -0.27
CA ILE A 16 2.63 -2.94 -0.60
C ILE A 16 2.91 -3.96 0.51
N GLY A 17 3.79 -3.62 1.46
CA GLY A 17 4.18 -4.46 2.60
C GLY A 17 3.63 -3.98 3.95
N GLU A 18 2.95 -2.85 3.99
CA GLU A 18 2.26 -2.33 5.18
C GLU A 18 0.87 -1.77 4.85
N ALA A 19 -0.06 -1.96 5.79
CA ALA A 19 -1.33 -1.25 5.84
C ALA A 19 -1.18 0.00 6.71
N GLU A 20 -1.76 1.10 6.26
CA GLU A 20 -1.72 2.41 6.92
C GLU A 20 -3.13 2.78 7.39
N ASP A 21 -3.32 3.07 8.67
CA ASP A 21 -4.66 3.25 9.27
C ASP A 21 -5.40 4.53 8.89
N TYR A 22 -4.71 5.42 8.21
CA TYR A 22 -5.24 6.65 7.63
C TYR A 22 -5.61 6.50 6.14
N ARG A 23 -5.40 5.33 5.53
CA ARG A 23 -5.78 5.07 4.14
C ARG A 23 -7.25 4.70 4.03
N TYR A 24 -7.80 4.97 2.84
CA TYR A 24 -9.21 4.75 2.54
C TYR A 24 -9.70 3.30 2.72
N TYR A 25 -8.79 2.32 2.59
CA TYR A 25 -9.13 0.89 2.65
C TYR A 25 -9.20 0.40 4.09
N TRP A 26 -8.70 1.20 5.04
CA TRP A 26 -8.68 0.83 6.46
C TRP A 26 -10.10 0.70 6.98
N GLN A 27 -10.34 -0.36 7.74
CA GLN A 27 -11.60 -0.55 8.45
C GLN A 27 -11.33 -0.38 9.95
N GLU A 28 -12.10 0.48 10.63
CA GLU A 28 -11.90 0.74 12.07
C GLU A 28 -11.99 -0.53 12.92
N THR A 29 -12.74 -1.53 12.46
CA THR A 29 -12.83 -2.85 13.11
C THR A 29 -11.50 -3.56 13.19
N TRP A 30 -10.53 -3.30 12.31
CA TRP A 30 -9.21 -3.92 12.34
C TRP A 30 -8.39 -3.54 13.58
N ARG A 31 -8.76 -2.48 14.30
CA ARG A 31 -8.11 -2.12 15.58
C ARG A 31 -8.40 -3.16 16.67
N THR A 32 -9.60 -3.74 16.66
CA THR A 32 -10.05 -4.72 17.67
C THR A 32 -10.08 -6.15 17.14
N GLU A 33 -10.43 -6.32 15.86
CA GLU A 33 -10.58 -7.60 15.16
C GLU A 33 -9.72 -7.59 13.90
N LYS A 34 -8.44 -7.92 14.06
CA LYS A 34 -7.47 -7.92 12.96
C LYS A 34 -7.77 -9.05 11.98
N PRO A 35 -7.78 -8.77 10.66
CA PRO A 35 -7.69 -9.82 9.65
C PRO A 35 -6.42 -10.66 9.84
N GLU A 36 -6.44 -11.94 9.46
CA GLU A 36 -5.29 -12.83 9.64
C GLU A 36 -4.02 -12.39 8.89
N TRP A 37 -4.19 -11.54 7.87
CA TRP A 37 -3.10 -10.98 7.07
C TRP A 37 -2.50 -9.70 7.67
N LEU A 38 -3.09 -9.13 8.72
CA LEU A 38 -2.67 -7.86 9.34
C LEU A 38 -1.93 -8.13 10.66
N GLU A 39 -0.66 -7.75 10.71
CA GLU A 39 0.19 -7.90 11.89
C GLU A 39 -0.09 -6.80 12.94
N PRO A 40 0.43 -6.95 14.18
CA PRO A 40 0.42 -5.87 15.16
C PRO A 40 1.08 -4.58 14.65
N GLY A 41 0.65 -3.44 15.20
CA GLY A 41 1.17 -2.13 14.78
C GLY A 41 2.66 -1.98 15.04
N ASN A 42 3.34 -1.33 14.11
CA ASN A 42 4.77 -1.06 14.17
C ASN A 42 5.08 -0.03 15.28
N PRO A 43 5.83 -0.39 16.34
CA PRO A 43 6.13 0.54 17.43
C PRO A 43 6.99 1.74 17.00
N ALA A 44 7.76 1.59 15.92
CA ALA A 44 8.60 2.65 15.38
C ALA A 44 7.83 3.61 14.43
N TRP A 45 6.68 3.17 13.92
CA TRP A 45 5.90 3.88 12.91
C TRP A 45 4.41 3.79 13.24
N GLU A 46 3.93 4.69 14.08
CA GLU A 46 2.52 4.77 14.48
C GLU A 46 1.60 4.81 13.25
N GLY A 47 0.55 4.00 13.28
CA GLY A 47 -0.42 3.88 12.19
C GLY A 47 -0.01 2.93 11.05
N ASN A 48 1.17 2.32 11.09
CA ASN A 48 1.63 1.35 10.09
C ASN A 48 1.64 -0.08 10.65
N PHE A 49 1.20 -1.02 9.85
CA PHE A 49 1.00 -2.42 10.25
C PHE A 49 1.57 -3.32 9.16
N LYS A 50 2.53 -4.20 9.51
CA LYS A 50 3.03 -5.20 8.54
C LYS A 50 1.88 -6.06 8.03
N VAL A 51 1.95 -6.45 6.77
CA VAL A 51 0.93 -7.31 6.16
C VAL A 51 1.56 -8.55 5.56
N LYS A 52 0.88 -9.68 5.68
CA LYS A 52 1.19 -10.89 4.92
C LYS A 52 0.89 -10.61 3.45
N TYR A 53 1.84 -10.02 2.74
CA TYR A 53 1.65 -9.47 1.39
C TYR A 53 1.23 -10.53 0.34
N TRP A 54 1.42 -11.81 0.65
CA TRP A 54 0.94 -12.95 -0.15
C TRP A 54 -0.54 -13.29 0.06
N ALA A 55 -1.22 -12.72 1.06
CA ALA A 55 -2.62 -13.00 1.33
C ALA A 55 -3.52 -12.41 0.24
N SER A 56 -4.48 -13.20 -0.24
CA SER A 56 -5.35 -12.83 -1.36
C SER A 56 -6.23 -11.61 -1.08
N GLU A 57 -6.61 -11.44 0.19
CA GLU A 57 -7.43 -10.36 0.70
C GLU A 57 -6.67 -9.03 0.65
N TRP A 58 -5.40 -9.04 1.08
CA TRP A 58 -4.52 -7.88 0.94
C TRP A 58 -4.24 -7.57 -0.53
N GLN A 59 -3.92 -8.58 -1.34
CA GLN A 59 -3.69 -8.38 -2.77
C GLN A 59 -4.90 -7.78 -3.46
N SER A 60 -6.12 -8.16 -3.06
CA SER A 60 -7.37 -7.59 -3.60
C SER A 60 -7.57 -6.12 -3.22
N ILE A 61 -7.03 -5.66 -2.10
CA ILE A 61 -7.00 -4.23 -1.76
C ILE A 61 -6.04 -3.49 -2.70
N ILE A 62 -4.88 -4.08 -2.99
CA ILE A 62 -3.81 -3.44 -3.76
C ILE A 62 -4.10 -3.46 -5.27
N PHE A 63 -4.48 -4.61 -5.85
CA PHE A 63 -4.63 -4.77 -7.30
C PHE A 63 -5.69 -5.81 -7.71
N GLY A 64 -5.88 -5.97 -9.03
CA GLY A 64 -6.62 -7.09 -9.62
C GLY A 64 -8.13 -6.91 -9.74
N ASN A 65 -8.70 -5.78 -9.30
CA ASN A 65 -10.12 -5.48 -9.44
C ASN A 65 -10.41 -3.97 -9.49
N ASP A 66 -11.66 -3.60 -9.80
CA ASP A 66 -12.08 -2.21 -10.00
C ASP A 66 -12.12 -1.34 -8.72
N ASN A 67 -12.05 -1.96 -7.55
CA ASN A 67 -12.02 -1.26 -6.26
C ASN A 67 -10.60 -1.17 -5.66
N SER A 68 -9.60 -1.71 -6.36
CA SER A 68 -8.23 -1.80 -5.88
C SER A 68 -7.48 -0.46 -5.92
N TYR A 69 -6.42 -0.35 -5.11
CA TYR A 69 -5.60 0.87 -5.04
C TYR A 69 -4.96 1.19 -6.39
N VAL A 70 -4.42 0.18 -7.08
CA VAL A 70 -3.89 0.36 -8.44
C VAL A 70 -4.96 0.89 -9.40
N LYS A 71 -6.21 0.40 -9.34
CA LYS A 71 -7.30 0.95 -10.16
C LYS A 71 -7.54 2.42 -9.88
N ARG A 72 -7.56 2.82 -8.60
CA ARG A 72 -7.72 4.23 -8.21
C ARG A 72 -6.59 5.12 -8.73
N ILE A 73 -5.35 4.62 -8.72
CA ILE A 73 -4.18 5.33 -9.26
C ILE A 73 -4.33 5.52 -10.78
N MET A 74 -4.74 4.47 -11.49
CA MET A 74 -4.99 4.52 -12.94
C MET A 74 -6.12 5.51 -13.28
N ASP A 75 -7.24 5.47 -12.54
CA ASP A 75 -8.39 6.33 -12.77
C ASP A 75 -8.10 7.81 -12.48
N ALA A 76 -7.16 8.09 -11.57
CA ALA A 76 -6.69 9.43 -11.30
C ALA A 76 -5.68 9.95 -12.33
N GLY A 77 -5.26 9.14 -13.30
CA GLY A 77 -4.38 9.55 -14.41
C GLY A 77 -2.90 9.70 -14.04
N PHE A 78 -2.45 9.02 -12.98
CA PHE A 78 -1.02 8.93 -12.67
C PHE A 78 -0.27 8.12 -13.74
N ASP A 79 1.00 8.46 -13.96
CA ASP A 79 1.88 7.77 -14.91
C ASP A 79 2.44 6.45 -14.36
N GLY A 80 2.36 6.24 -13.05
CA GLY A 80 2.84 5.03 -12.40
C GLY A 80 2.71 5.07 -10.88
N ALA A 81 3.20 4.02 -10.22
CA ALA A 81 3.27 3.92 -8.78
C ALA A 81 4.71 3.68 -8.30
N TYR A 82 5.08 4.30 -7.19
CA TYR A 82 6.29 4.00 -6.43
C TYR A 82 5.91 3.02 -5.32
N LEU A 83 6.46 1.81 -5.37
CA LEU A 83 6.12 0.72 -4.46
C LEU A 83 7.04 0.78 -3.23
N ASP A 84 6.44 0.92 -2.04
CA ASP A 84 7.19 0.94 -0.79
C ASP A 84 6.96 -0.31 0.06
N ILE A 85 7.90 -0.56 1.00
CA ILE A 85 7.97 -1.74 1.87
C ILE A 85 8.14 -3.04 1.05
N VAL A 86 8.97 -2.99 0.01
CA VAL A 86 9.35 -4.17 -0.79
C VAL A 86 10.19 -5.13 0.05
N ASP A 87 10.94 -4.60 1.02
CA ASP A 87 11.69 -5.33 2.05
C ASP A 87 10.80 -5.98 3.13
N GLY A 88 9.47 -5.87 3.01
CA GLY A 88 8.53 -6.50 3.94
C GLY A 88 8.70 -8.02 4.08
N PHE A 89 9.35 -8.69 3.13
CA PHE A 89 9.70 -10.11 3.22
C PHE A 89 10.69 -10.40 4.37
N GLU A 90 11.63 -9.51 4.66
CA GLU A 90 12.65 -9.72 5.70
C GLU A 90 11.99 -9.92 7.07
N TYR A 91 10.91 -9.15 7.34
CA TYR A 91 10.12 -9.30 8.57
C TYR A 91 9.54 -10.70 8.77
N PHE A 92 9.19 -11.41 7.69
CA PHE A 92 8.57 -12.74 7.77
C PHE A 92 9.56 -13.90 7.61
N GLU A 93 10.81 -13.63 7.24
CA GLU A 93 11.88 -14.63 7.22
C GLU A 93 12.67 -14.67 8.54
N GLU A 94 12.72 -13.55 9.27
CA GLU A 94 13.46 -13.44 10.54
C GLU A 94 12.65 -13.87 11.79
N ASN A 95 11.39 -14.28 11.62
CA ASN A 95 10.47 -14.72 12.68
C ASN A 95 10.00 -16.17 12.48
#